data_AF-G8BSD1-F1
#
_entry.id   AF-G8BSD1-F1
#
_cell.length_a   1.000
_cell.length_b   1.000
_cell.length_c   1.000
_cell.angle_alpha   90.00
_cell.angle_beta   90.00
_cell.angle_gamma   90.00
#
_symmetry.space_group_name_H-M   'P 1'
#
loop_
_entity.id
_entity.type
_entity.pdbx_description
1 polymer ?
#
loop_
_entity_poly.entity_id
_entity_poly.type
_entity_poly.pdbx_seq_one_letter_code
_entity_poly.pdbx_strand_id
1 'polypeptide(L)'
;MIQQSDLKEVSPQPIANEGELPDDIVKDNSKKKKWLDFMQFSNSQINIFTVLRYVQKTSVYPLAVYFPLHSINTFIVPAISPNYTPNEVLMMVREVLPSPELTTKMLVMSALVHTGSGFLIRVLNLWRNRKHPKQENTETFIHENSQDNSQKTIGLVGGVSGFLLGLKKRFSIPPQVVSGYVLNTALAFHLLIMKFGPSLANIDIDFGYVKWILQNNEKTTKWVFGIVPLATLITSGTYHILAGSCQYLNFKSLSSRRKWSDLITIMTVFGGVSLIRLSTATSDIFGSRNYNAIFSALHLK
;
A
#
# COMPACT_ATOMS: atom_id res chain seq x y z
N MET A 1 -8.56 -63.29 37.74
CA MET A 1 -7.19 -63.15 38.28
C MET A 1 -6.26 -63.71 37.21
N ILE A 2 -5.74 -62.85 36.33
CA ILE A 2 -4.82 -63.22 35.25
C ILE A 2 -3.55 -62.41 35.51
N GLN A 3 -2.45 -63.16 35.63
CA GLN A 3 -1.15 -62.73 36.13
C GLN A 3 -0.41 -61.99 35.00
N GLN A 4 -0.24 -60.67 35.16
CA GLN A 4 0.63 -59.85 34.32
C GLN A 4 2.08 -60.08 34.74
N SER A 5 2.78 -60.97 34.03
CA SER A 5 4.24 -61.07 34.13
C SER A 5 4.78 -61.58 32.80
N ASP A 6 5.16 -60.64 31.92
CA ASP A 6 6.32 -60.72 31.03
C ASP A 6 6.31 -59.60 30.00
N LEU A 7 6.55 -58.36 30.46
CA LEU A 7 7.00 -57.29 29.58
C LEU A 7 8.36 -56.81 30.10
N LYS A 8 9.42 -57.18 29.37
CA LYS A 8 10.79 -56.77 29.64
C LYS A 8 11.02 -55.40 29.02
N GLU A 9 11.27 -54.40 29.86
CA GLU A 9 11.62 -53.05 29.43
C GLU A 9 13.01 -53.06 28.75
N VAL A 10 13.09 -52.49 27.54
CA VAL A 10 14.34 -52.35 26.78
C VAL A 10 14.68 -50.87 26.68
N SER A 11 15.86 -50.48 27.18
CA SER A 11 16.32 -49.10 27.13
C SER A 11 16.59 -48.65 25.69
N PRO A 12 16.17 -47.44 25.28
CA PRO A 12 16.48 -46.92 23.96
C PRO A 12 17.99 -46.67 23.81
N GLN A 13 18.59 -47.24 22.78
CA GLN A 13 19.96 -46.89 22.38
C GLN A 13 19.93 -45.54 21.65
N PRO A 14 20.89 -44.63 21.93
CA PRO A 14 20.98 -43.37 21.19
C PRO A 14 21.37 -43.65 19.74
N ILE A 15 20.65 -43.03 18.80
CA ILE A 15 21.04 -43.00 17.40
C ILE A 15 22.36 -42.21 17.33
N ALA A 16 23.45 -42.92 17.06
CA ALA A 16 24.73 -42.32 16.77
C ALA A 16 24.60 -41.42 15.54
N ASN A 17 25.11 -40.19 15.66
CA ASN A 17 25.31 -39.29 14.54
C ASN A 17 26.32 -39.93 13.57
N GLU A 18 25.83 -40.46 12.46
CA GLU A 18 26.66 -40.79 11.30
C GLU A 18 26.15 -40.00 10.10
N GLY A 19 26.99 -39.08 9.61
CA GLY A 19 26.72 -38.34 8.39
C GLY A 19 27.37 -36.96 8.34
N GLU A 20 28.67 -36.84 8.63
CA GLU A 20 29.46 -35.79 8.00
C GLU A 20 29.47 -36.07 6.48
N LEU A 21 28.82 -35.21 5.71
CA LEU A 21 28.93 -35.18 4.25
C LEU A 21 29.87 -34.02 3.86
N PRO A 22 30.73 -34.22 2.84
CA PRO A 22 31.81 -33.29 2.55
C PRO A 22 31.32 -31.95 1.97
N ASP A 23 31.96 -30.88 2.45
CA ASP A 23 31.87 -29.52 1.94
C ASP A 23 32.51 -29.41 0.55
N ASP A 24 31.80 -29.83 -0.51
CA ASP A 24 32.23 -29.63 -1.88
C ASP A 24 31.23 -28.81 -2.71
N ILE A 25 31.53 -27.51 -2.80
CA ILE A 25 31.47 -26.67 -4.00
C ILE A 25 30.18 -26.78 -4.84
N VAL A 26 29.04 -26.37 -4.29
CA VAL A 26 27.91 -25.88 -5.11
C VAL A 26 28.09 -24.37 -5.30
N LYS A 27 28.88 -23.97 -6.29
CA LYS A 27 28.92 -22.59 -6.77
C LYS A 27 27.50 -22.16 -7.14
N ASP A 28 26.99 -21.18 -6.40
CA ASP A 28 25.70 -20.48 -6.53
C ASP A 28 25.57 -19.80 -7.92
N ASN A 29 25.36 -20.61 -8.96
CA ASN A 29 24.94 -20.15 -10.28
C ASN A 29 23.42 -19.86 -10.32
N SER A 30 22.69 -20.12 -9.23
CA SER A 30 21.24 -19.96 -9.15
C SER A 30 20.80 -18.49 -9.12
N LYS A 31 21.61 -17.60 -8.51
CA LYS A 31 21.30 -16.17 -8.45
C LYS A 31 21.64 -15.42 -9.74
N LYS A 32 22.73 -15.77 -10.44
CA LYS A 32 23.10 -15.15 -11.72
C LYS A 32 22.13 -15.53 -12.84
N LYS A 33 21.65 -16.77 -12.87
CA LYS A 33 20.67 -17.22 -13.88
C LYS A 33 19.30 -16.54 -13.72
N LYS A 34 18.84 -16.30 -12.48
CA LYS A 34 17.61 -15.54 -12.20
C LYS A 34 17.64 -14.08 -12.65
N TRP A 35 18.80 -13.44 -12.66
CA TRP A 35 18.93 -12.05 -13.11
C TRP A 35 19.00 -11.96 -14.64
N LEU A 36 19.58 -12.95 -15.31
CA LEU A 36 19.57 -13.05 -16.78
C LEU A 36 18.20 -13.49 -17.32
N ASP A 37 17.46 -14.36 -16.63
CA ASP A 37 16.07 -14.71 -16.98
C ASP A 37 15.09 -13.54 -16.78
N PHE A 38 15.46 -12.54 -15.96
CA PHE A 38 14.70 -11.29 -15.84
C PHE A 38 14.88 -10.37 -17.06
N MET A 39 15.98 -10.51 -17.82
CA MET A 39 16.29 -9.71 -19.01
C MET A 39 16.15 -10.45 -20.35
N GLN A 40 16.03 -11.78 -20.35
CA GLN A 40 15.70 -12.51 -21.56
C GLN A 40 14.20 -12.40 -21.86
N PHE A 41 13.84 -11.33 -22.58
CA PHE A 41 12.68 -11.34 -23.47
C PHE A 41 12.88 -12.45 -24.51
N SER A 42 12.56 -13.68 -24.13
CA SER A 42 12.54 -14.83 -25.02
C SER A 42 11.53 -14.55 -26.13
N ASN A 43 12.03 -14.57 -27.37
CA ASN A 43 11.41 -14.00 -28.56
C ASN A 43 10.35 -14.94 -29.19
N SER A 44 9.50 -15.55 -28.37
CA SER A 44 8.35 -16.32 -28.85
C SER A 44 7.17 -16.10 -27.91
N GLN A 45 6.24 -15.25 -28.37
CA GLN A 45 4.97 -14.86 -27.73
C GLN A 45 5.12 -14.01 -26.46
N ILE A 46 5.30 -12.69 -26.65
CA ILE A 46 5.12 -11.70 -25.59
C ILE A 46 3.70 -11.84 -25.05
N ASN A 47 3.58 -12.50 -23.90
CA ASN A 47 2.32 -12.66 -23.21
C ASN A 47 1.88 -11.29 -22.68
N ILE A 48 0.73 -10.80 -23.14
CA ILE A 48 0.14 -9.51 -22.72
C ILE A 48 0.07 -9.37 -21.19
N PHE A 49 -0.13 -10.48 -20.46
CA PHE A 49 -0.13 -10.48 -18.99
C PHE A 49 1.25 -10.15 -18.39
N THR A 50 2.33 -10.60 -19.03
CA THR A 50 3.70 -10.31 -18.59
C THR A 50 4.02 -8.83 -18.77
N VAL A 51 3.68 -8.26 -19.93
CA VAL A 51 3.87 -6.83 -20.21
C VAL A 51 3.06 -5.98 -19.25
N LEU A 52 1.76 -6.27 -19.08
CA LEU A 52 0.91 -5.51 -18.17
C LEU A 52 1.43 -5.57 -16.73
N ARG A 53 1.91 -6.73 -16.26
CA ARG A 53 2.50 -6.86 -14.92
C ARG A 53 3.80 -6.07 -14.79
N TYR A 54 4.64 -6.10 -15.81
CA TYR A 54 5.88 -5.32 -15.84
C TYR A 54 5.57 -3.83 -15.75
N VAL A 55 4.68 -3.33 -16.61
CA VAL A 55 4.22 -1.94 -16.61
C VAL A 55 3.57 -1.55 -15.27
N GLN A 56 2.71 -2.40 -14.71
CA GLN A 56 2.10 -2.16 -13.40
C GLN A 56 3.16 -2.05 -12.30
N LYS A 57 4.19 -2.89 -12.36
CA LYS A 57 5.27 -2.95 -11.37
C LYS A 57 6.21 -1.76 -11.48
N THR A 58 6.56 -1.31 -12.68
CA THR A 58 7.50 -0.20 -12.91
C THR A 58 6.85 1.16 -12.74
N SER A 59 5.55 1.28 -13.05
CA SER A 59 4.81 2.53 -12.88
C SER A 59 4.71 3.01 -11.44
N VAL A 60 5.05 2.22 -10.42
CA VAL A 60 5.01 2.65 -9.02
C VAL A 60 6.19 3.56 -8.62
N TYR A 61 7.27 3.63 -9.40
CA TYR A 61 8.49 4.31 -8.97
C TYR A 61 8.30 5.81 -8.65
N PRO A 62 7.62 6.62 -9.47
CA PRO A 62 7.41 8.03 -9.13
C PRO A 62 6.69 8.22 -7.79
N LEU A 63 5.64 7.44 -7.54
CA LEU A 63 4.93 7.45 -6.26
C LEU A 63 5.80 6.94 -5.10
N ALA A 64 6.59 5.89 -5.31
CA ALA A 64 7.47 5.33 -4.28
C ALA A 64 8.56 6.31 -3.82
N VAL A 65 9.07 7.14 -4.74
CA VAL A 65 10.05 8.19 -4.43
C VAL A 65 9.40 9.42 -3.81
N TYR A 66 8.22 9.82 -4.31
CA TYR A 66 7.51 11.00 -3.81
C TYR A 66 6.86 10.78 -2.44
N PHE A 67 6.35 9.57 -2.17
CA PHE A 67 5.59 9.29 -0.95
C PHE A 67 6.36 9.59 0.34
N PRO A 68 7.64 9.23 0.53
CA PRO A 68 8.40 9.61 1.72
C PRO A 68 8.43 11.13 1.96
N LEU A 69 8.71 11.93 0.93
CA LEU A 69 8.72 13.39 1.03
C LEU A 69 7.34 13.94 1.41
N HIS A 70 6.31 13.44 0.73
CA HIS A 70 4.93 13.83 1.03
C HIS A 70 4.53 13.44 2.45
N SER A 71 4.91 12.25 2.91
CA SER A 71 4.56 11.71 4.23
C SER A 71 5.27 12.47 5.35
N ILE A 72 6.53 12.85 5.16
CA ILE A 72 7.25 13.71 6.12
C ILE A 72 6.50 15.03 6.25
N ASN A 73 6.22 15.69 5.12
CA ASN A 73 5.61 17.01 5.10
C ASN A 73 4.17 17.01 5.63
N THR A 74 3.39 15.96 5.38
CA THR A 74 1.96 15.91 5.71
C THR A 74 1.60 15.08 6.94
N PHE A 75 2.41 14.10 7.34
CA PHE A 75 2.12 13.25 8.50
C PHE A 75 3.06 13.56 9.66
N ILE A 76 4.37 13.59 9.42
CA ILE A 76 5.34 13.68 10.53
C ILE A 76 5.45 15.12 11.03
N VAL A 77 5.71 16.07 10.13
CA VAL A 77 5.96 17.47 10.49
C VAL A 77 4.74 18.09 11.19
N PRO A 78 3.50 18.00 10.67
CA PRO A 78 2.38 18.64 11.34
C PRO A 78 1.94 17.89 12.61
N ALA A 79 2.28 16.61 12.75
CA ALA A 79 2.12 15.90 14.01
C ALA A 79 3.05 16.41 15.12
N ILE A 80 4.16 17.07 14.79
CA ILE A 80 5.14 17.64 15.75
C ILE A 80 4.95 19.16 15.90
N SER A 81 4.83 19.88 14.79
CA SER A 81 4.66 21.33 14.73
C SER A 81 3.65 21.68 13.62
N PRO A 82 2.36 21.92 13.95
CA PRO A 82 1.30 22.13 12.97
C PRO A 82 1.17 23.58 12.48
N ASN A 83 1.87 24.54 13.08
CA ASN A 83 1.63 25.96 12.85
C ASN A 83 2.31 26.47 11.57
N TYR A 84 3.64 26.60 11.59
CA TYR A 84 4.44 27.22 10.51
C TYR A 84 5.35 26.24 9.78
N THR A 85 5.96 25.30 10.51
CA THR A 85 6.93 24.32 10.00
C THR A 85 6.44 23.51 8.79
N PRO A 86 5.16 23.10 8.66
CA PRO A 86 4.69 22.39 7.48
C PRO A 86 4.83 23.20 6.18
N ASN A 87 4.67 24.52 6.24
CA ASN A 87 4.86 25.39 5.08
C ASN A 87 6.35 25.54 4.72
N GLU A 88 7.24 25.64 5.70
CA GLU A 88 8.69 25.69 5.46
C GLU A 88 9.20 24.40 4.80
N VAL A 89 8.76 23.25 5.32
CA VAL A 89 9.12 21.95 4.74
C VAL A 89 8.49 21.76 3.36
N LEU A 90 7.26 22.25 3.14
CA LEU A 90 6.63 22.25 1.82
C LEU A 90 7.47 23.04 0.80
N MET A 91 8.00 24.20 1.18
CA MET A 91 8.87 25.00 0.31
C MET A 91 10.19 24.28 0.01
N MET A 92 10.81 23.64 1.02
CA MET A 92 12.00 22.81 0.83
C MET A 92 11.74 21.65 -0.15
N VAL A 93 10.61 20.95 -0.01
CA VAL A 93 10.22 19.85 -0.91
C VAL A 93 9.98 20.37 -2.33
N ARG A 94 9.38 21.55 -2.50
CA ARG A 94 9.17 22.18 -3.82
C ARG A 94 10.47 22.55 -4.51
N GLU A 95 11.50 22.92 -3.75
CA GLU A 95 12.82 23.26 -4.31
C GLU A 95 13.58 22.00 -4.77
N VAL A 96 13.45 20.89 -4.05
CA VAL A 96 14.13 19.62 -4.40
C VAL A 96 13.47 18.91 -5.59
N LEU A 97 12.17 19.09 -5.76
CA LEU A 97 11.42 18.43 -6.83
C LEU A 97 11.46 19.24 -8.13
N PRO A 98 11.29 18.59 -9.30
CA PRO A 98 11.04 19.30 -10.55
C PRO A 98 9.79 20.18 -10.43
N SER A 99 9.59 21.05 -11.42
CA SER A 99 8.47 22.01 -11.43
C SER A 99 7.15 21.36 -10.95
N PRO A 100 6.34 22.06 -10.12
CA PRO A 100 5.14 21.47 -9.51
C PRO A 100 4.19 20.83 -10.52
N GLU A 101 4.10 21.39 -11.73
CA GLU A 101 3.33 20.84 -12.83
C GLU A 101 3.90 19.52 -13.35
N LEU A 102 5.21 19.45 -13.60
CA LEU A 102 5.86 18.24 -14.09
C LEU A 102 5.72 17.11 -13.07
N THR A 103 5.99 17.41 -11.80
CA THR A 103 5.84 16.45 -10.70
C THR A 103 4.40 15.94 -10.63
N THR A 104 3.40 16.84 -10.67
CA THR A 104 1.99 16.44 -10.69
C THR A 104 1.67 15.54 -11.88
N LYS A 105 2.07 15.93 -13.10
CA LYS A 105 1.82 15.16 -14.34
C LYS A 105 2.46 13.77 -14.25
N MET A 106 3.70 13.67 -13.79
CA MET A 106 4.40 12.39 -13.61
C MET A 106 3.67 11.48 -12.64
N LEU A 107 3.25 12.00 -11.47
CA LEU A 107 2.54 11.23 -10.46
C LEU A 107 1.16 10.76 -10.94
N VAL A 108 0.39 11.64 -11.59
CA VAL A 108 -0.92 11.30 -12.14
C VAL A 108 -0.80 10.23 -13.24
N MET A 109 0.12 10.40 -14.19
CA MET A 109 0.34 9.42 -15.25
C MET A 109 0.81 8.08 -14.70
N SER A 110 1.72 8.09 -13.74
CA SER A 110 2.17 6.90 -13.01
C SER A 110 0.99 6.17 -12.33
N ALA A 111 0.13 6.90 -11.62
CA ALA A 111 -1.05 6.35 -10.97
C ALA A 111 -2.05 5.76 -11.98
N LEU A 112 -2.31 6.45 -13.09
CA LEU A 112 -3.20 5.97 -14.16
C LEU A 112 -2.67 4.72 -14.84
N VAL A 113 -1.37 4.66 -15.13
CA VAL A 113 -0.74 3.48 -15.73
C VAL A 113 -0.78 2.30 -14.75
N HIS A 114 -0.51 2.53 -13.47
CA HIS A 114 -0.56 1.48 -12.44
C HIS A 114 -1.98 0.91 -12.27
N THR A 115 -2.97 1.78 -12.14
CA THR A 115 -4.37 1.38 -11.94
C THR A 115 -4.96 0.77 -13.20
N GLY A 116 -4.70 1.37 -14.37
CA GLY A 116 -5.17 0.89 -15.67
C GLY A 116 -4.62 -0.49 -16.02
N SER A 117 -3.30 -0.71 -15.86
CA SER A 117 -2.69 -2.03 -16.09
C SER A 117 -3.25 -3.09 -15.13
N GLY A 118 -3.40 -2.75 -13.85
CA GLY A 118 -4.01 -3.65 -12.86
C GLY A 118 -5.47 -3.97 -13.17
N PHE A 119 -6.25 -3.00 -13.66
CA PHE A 119 -7.63 -3.20 -14.07
C PHE A 119 -7.72 -4.12 -15.30
N LEU A 120 -6.92 -3.86 -16.33
CA LEU A 120 -6.85 -4.67 -17.55
C LEU A 120 -6.50 -6.13 -17.24
N ILE A 121 -5.53 -6.39 -16.36
CA ILE A 121 -5.19 -7.76 -15.94
C ILE A 121 -6.41 -8.47 -15.34
N ARG A 122 -7.25 -7.79 -14.55
CA ARG A 122 -8.46 -8.37 -13.96
C ARG A 122 -9.52 -8.67 -15.03
N VAL A 123 -9.77 -7.73 -15.93
CA VAL A 123 -10.73 -7.91 -17.04
C VAL A 123 -10.31 -9.07 -17.94
N LEU A 124 -9.02 -9.13 -18.31
CA LEU A 124 -8.49 -10.22 -19.14
C LEU A 124 -8.58 -11.58 -18.43
N ASN A 125 -8.32 -11.64 -17.12
CA ASN A 125 -8.49 -12.88 -16.34
C ASN A 125 -9.96 -13.31 -16.27
N LEU A 126 -10.90 -12.37 -16.05
CA LEU A 126 -12.33 -12.67 -16.05
C LEU A 126 -12.80 -13.18 -17.41
N TRP A 127 -12.34 -12.55 -18.49
CA TRP A 127 -12.66 -12.97 -19.86
C TRP A 127 -12.11 -14.36 -20.19
N ARG A 128 -10.85 -14.63 -19.84
CA ARG A 128 -10.22 -15.95 -20.04
C ARG A 128 -10.95 -17.05 -19.25
N ASN A 129 -11.29 -16.78 -17.99
CA ASN A 129 -11.97 -17.75 -17.13
C ASN A 129 -13.42 -18.02 -17.59
N ARG A 130 -14.07 -17.06 -18.27
CA ARG A 130 -15.38 -17.27 -18.90
C ARG A 130 -15.30 -18.13 -20.17
N LYS A 131 -14.24 -17.98 -20.96
CA LYS A 131 -14.03 -18.73 -22.21
C LYS A 131 -13.57 -20.17 -21.98
N HIS A 132 -12.79 -20.38 -20.93
CA HIS A 132 -12.40 -21.70 -20.47
C HIS A 132 -12.85 -21.81 -19.02
N PRO A 133 -14.15 -22.07 -18.75
CA PRO A 133 -14.54 -22.50 -17.43
C PRO A 133 -13.70 -23.72 -17.13
N LYS A 134 -12.76 -23.60 -16.19
CA LYS A 134 -12.02 -24.76 -15.72
C LYS A 134 -13.09 -25.77 -15.31
N GLN A 135 -13.13 -26.92 -15.98
CA GLN A 135 -13.81 -28.09 -15.45
C GLN A 135 -13.29 -28.25 -14.02
N GLU A 136 -14.13 -27.95 -13.04
CA GLU A 136 -13.89 -28.32 -11.66
C GLU A 136 -13.86 -29.84 -11.64
N ASN A 137 -12.68 -30.43 -11.78
CA ASN A 137 -12.45 -31.76 -11.25
C ASN A 137 -12.51 -31.62 -9.73
N THR A 138 -13.69 -31.89 -9.20
CA THR A 138 -14.11 -31.85 -7.79
C THR A 138 -13.33 -32.83 -6.89
N GLU A 139 -12.21 -33.41 -7.32
CA GLU A 139 -11.51 -34.48 -6.58
C GLU A 139 -10.21 -34.07 -5.88
N THR A 140 -9.78 -32.80 -5.95
CA THR A 140 -8.57 -32.32 -5.23
C THR A 140 -8.86 -31.34 -4.10
N PHE A 141 -10.08 -31.35 -3.54
CA PHE A 141 -10.43 -30.49 -2.40
C PHE A 141 -9.95 -31.01 -1.03
N ILE A 142 -9.33 -32.19 -0.94
CA ILE A 142 -8.97 -32.82 0.35
C ILE A 142 -7.47 -32.81 0.66
N HIS A 143 -6.57 -32.58 -0.30
CA HIS A 143 -5.12 -32.78 -0.06
C HIS A 143 -4.20 -31.58 -0.27
N GLU A 144 -4.68 -30.34 -0.11
CA GLU A 144 -3.79 -29.18 0.03
C GLU A 144 -4.15 -28.33 1.24
N ASN A 145 -4.00 -28.98 2.40
CA ASN A 145 -3.90 -28.35 3.72
C ASN A 145 -2.54 -27.65 3.90
N SER A 146 -1.89 -27.22 2.81
CA SER A 146 -0.80 -26.26 2.89
C SER A 146 -1.46 -24.92 3.23
N GLN A 147 -1.26 -24.47 4.46
CA GLN A 147 -1.73 -23.18 4.92
C GLN A 147 -1.14 -22.10 4.02
N ASP A 148 -1.86 -21.67 2.98
CA ASP A 148 -1.48 -20.53 2.16
C ASP A 148 -1.51 -19.27 3.03
N ASN A 149 -0.39 -19.05 3.70
CA ASN A 149 -0.11 -17.90 4.55
C ASN A 149 0.37 -16.71 3.70
N SER A 150 0.03 -16.66 2.40
CA SER A 150 0.44 -15.57 1.55
C SER A 150 -0.29 -14.28 1.92
N GLN A 151 0.44 -13.17 1.87
CA GLN A 151 -0.10 -11.84 2.17
C GLN A 151 -1.27 -11.46 1.25
N LYS A 152 -1.39 -12.10 0.08
CA LYS A 152 -2.48 -11.87 -0.88
C LYS A 152 -3.82 -12.36 -0.34
N THR A 153 -3.86 -13.48 0.38
CA THR A 153 -5.07 -14.10 0.92
C THR A 153 -5.39 -13.63 2.34
N ILE A 154 -4.35 -13.37 3.15
CA ILE A 154 -4.50 -13.03 4.59
C ILE A 154 -4.37 -11.52 4.86
N GLY A 155 -3.76 -10.76 3.96
CA GLY A 155 -3.32 -9.38 4.22
C GLY A 155 -2.11 -9.32 5.18
N LEU A 156 -1.65 -8.12 5.51
CA LEU A 156 -0.67 -7.92 6.61
C LEU A 156 -1.32 -8.04 7.99
N VAL A 157 -2.63 -7.78 8.06
CA VAL A 157 -3.42 -7.68 9.28
C VAL A 157 -3.81 -9.05 9.85
N GLY A 158 -4.01 -10.07 9.00
CA GLY A 158 -4.38 -11.42 9.45
C GLY A 158 -3.27 -12.18 10.20
N GLY A 159 -2.07 -11.61 10.33
CA GLY A 159 -1.02 -12.13 11.21
C GLY A 159 -1.14 -11.68 12.68
N VAL A 160 -1.79 -10.54 12.97
CA VAL A 160 -1.85 -9.98 14.35
C VAL A 160 -3.29 -9.85 14.84
N SER A 161 -4.20 -9.21 14.08
CA SER A 161 -5.61 -9.16 14.50
C SER A 161 -6.29 -10.51 14.32
N GLY A 162 -5.91 -11.28 13.30
CA GLY A 162 -6.38 -12.65 13.11
C GLY A 162 -5.82 -13.64 14.15
N PHE A 163 -4.62 -13.37 14.69
CA PHE A 163 -4.01 -14.18 15.74
C PHE A 163 -4.57 -13.84 17.14
N LEU A 164 -4.77 -12.55 17.44
CA LEU A 164 -5.34 -12.09 18.71
C LEU A 164 -6.87 -12.26 18.82
N LEU A 165 -7.61 -12.17 17.70
CA LEU A 165 -9.07 -12.37 17.68
C LEU A 165 -9.48 -13.79 17.25
N GLY A 166 -8.52 -14.68 16.98
CA GLY A 166 -8.80 -16.04 16.47
C GLY A 166 -9.45 -16.09 15.06
N LEU A 167 -9.63 -14.94 14.42
CA LEU A 167 -10.26 -14.81 13.11
C LEU A 167 -9.19 -15.03 12.03
N LYS A 168 -8.91 -16.29 11.70
CA LYS A 168 -8.25 -16.67 10.43
C LYS A 168 -9.18 -16.38 9.24
N LYS A 169 -9.52 -15.11 9.02
CA LYS A 169 -10.42 -14.69 7.95
C LYS A 169 -9.63 -14.68 6.64
N ARG A 170 -9.82 -15.72 5.83
CA ARG A 170 -9.47 -15.68 4.40
C ARG A 170 -10.44 -14.71 3.74
N PHE A 171 -9.93 -13.63 3.15
CA PHE A 171 -10.78 -12.69 2.44
C PHE A 171 -11.02 -13.20 1.02
N SER A 172 -12.28 -13.17 0.56
CA SER A 172 -12.63 -13.52 -0.83
C SER A 172 -11.95 -12.58 -1.84
N ILE A 173 -11.79 -11.31 -1.46
CA ILE A 173 -11.08 -10.29 -2.24
C ILE A 173 -9.80 -9.90 -1.47
N PRO A 174 -8.62 -9.91 -2.12
CA PRO A 174 -7.37 -9.53 -1.45
C PRO A 174 -7.46 -8.12 -0.84
N PRO A 175 -7.06 -7.92 0.43
CA PRO A 175 -7.12 -6.60 1.08
C PRO A 175 -6.37 -5.50 0.31
N GLN A 176 -5.29 -5.85 -0.39
CA GLN A 176 -4.54 -4.92 -1.26
C GLN A 176 -5.40 -4.37 -2.43
N VAL A 177 -6.34 -5.18 -2.93
CA VAL A 177 -7.24 -4.78 -4.02
C VAL A 177 -8.31 -3.84 -3.49
N VAL A 178 -8.90 -4.17 -2.34
CA VAL A 178 -9.89 -3.33 -1.67
C VAL A 178 -9.29 -1.96 -1.33
N SER A 179 -8.11 -1.95 -0.70
CA SER A 179 -7.42 -0.69 -0.37
C SER A 179 -7.08 0.12 -1.63
N GLY A 180 -6.76 -0.53 -2.74
CA GLY A 180 -6.50 0.15 -4.01
C GLY A 180 -7.72 0.86 -4.59
N TYR A 181 -8.92 0.26 -4.50
CA TYR A 181 -10.15 0.92 -4.95
C TYR A 181 -10.50 2.12 -4.07
N VAL A 182 -10.43 1.96 -2.74
CA VAL A 182 -10.67 3.05 -1.79
C VAL A 182 -9.66 4.19 -2.00
N LEU A 183 -8.37 3.84 -2.12
CA LEU A 183 -7.30 4.79 -2.36
C LEU A 183 -7.49 5.56 -3.66
N ASN A 184 -7.86 4.89 -4.76
CA ASN A 184 -8.02 5.56 -6.04
C ASN A 184 -9.11 6.64 -6.00
N THR A 185 -10.24 6.35 -5.36
CA THR A 185 -11.31 7.34 -5.17
C THR A 185 -10.87 8.49 -4.27
N ALA A 186 -10.23 8.19 -3.13
CA ALA A 186 -9.72 9.22 -2.22
C ALA A 186 -8.63 10.09 -2.86
N LEU A 187 -7.75 9.49 -3.67
CA LEU A 187 -6.68 10.19 -4.37
C LEU A 187 -7.23 11.09 -5.48
N ALA A 188 -8.21 10.62 -6.25
CA ALA A 188 -8.87 11.45 -7.26
C ALA A 188 -9.52 12.68 -6.63
N PHE A 189 -10.21 12.49 -5.51
CA PHE A 189 -10.79 13.58 -4.73
C PHE A 189 -9.73 14.54 -4.17
N HIS A 190 -8.63 14.00 -3.63
CA HIS A 190 -7.51 14.79 -3.14
C HIS A 190 -6.91 15.67 -4.25
N LEU A 191 -6.69 15.12 -5.45
CA LEU A 191 -6.20 15.89 -6.61
C LEU A 191 -7.21 16.96 -7.04
N LEU A 192 -8.50 16.66 -7.00
CA LEU A 192 -9.54 17.62 -7.33
C LEU A 192 -9.48 18.85 -6.40
N ILE A 193 -9.43 18.64 -5.09
CA ILE A 193 -9.51 19.72 -4.10
C ILE A 193 -8.17 20.44 -3.88
N MET A 194 -7.05 19.71 -3.97
CA MET A 194 -5.71 20.24 -3.66
C MET A 194 -4.91 20.65 -4.90
N LYS A 195 -5.31 20.26 -6.11
CA LYS A 195 -4.56 20.61 -7.32
C LYS A 195 -5.42 21.24 -8.39
N PHE A 196 -6.49 20.58 -8.83
CA PHE A 196 -7.29 21.07 -9.96
C PHE A 196 -8.14 22.28 -9.59
N GLY A 197 -8.88 22.24 -8.49
CA GLY A 197 -9.65 23.39 -8.00
C GLY A 197 -8.82 24.67 -7.83
N PRO A 198 -7.69 24.62 -7.09
CA PRO A 198 -6.81 25.77 -6.95
C PRO A 198 -6.23 26.26 -8.27
N SER A 199 -5.87 25.35 -9.18
CA SER A 199 -5.40 25.73 -10.52
C SER A 199 -6.47 26.45 -11.33
N LEU A 200 -7.75 26.06 -11.23
CA LEU A 200 -8.86 26.74 -11.89
C LEU A 200 -9.10 28.15 -11.33
N ALA A 201 -8.84 28.34 -10.04
CA ALA A 201 -8.96 29.63 -9.37
C ALA A 201 -7.69 30.49 -9.44
N ASN A 202 -6.60 30.00 -10.04
CA ASN A 202 -5.26 30.61 -10.02
C ASN A 202 -4.78 30.93 -8.59
N ILE A 203 -4.98 30.00 -7.67
CA ILE A 203 -4.58 30.13 -6.26
C ILE A 203 -3.53 29.08 -5.93
N ASP A 204 -2.40 29.54 -5.38
CA ASP A 204 -1.41 28.65 -4.80
C ASP A 204 -1.88 28.13 -3.45
N ILE A 205 -1.81 26.80 -3.28
CA ILE A 205 -2.16 26.15 -2.01
C ILE A 205 -0.95 25.92 -1.13
N ASP A 206 -1.20 25.98 0.16
CA ASP A 206 -0.25 25.71 1.23
C ASP A 206 -0.99 25.06 2.42
N PHE A 207 -0.35 24.89 3.57
CA PHE A 207 -1.03 24.39 4.77
C PHE A 207 -2.04 25.40 5.35
N GLY A 208 -1.99 26.67 4.97
CA GLY A 208 -3.05 27.65 5.26
C GLY A 208 -4.38 27.22 4.65
N TYR A 209 -4.39 26.82 3.38
CA TYR A 209 -5.58 26.25 2.73
C TYR A 209 -6.07 24.96 3.40
N VAL A 210 -5.15 24.05 3.74
CA VAL A 210 -5.51 22.79 4.43
C VAL A 210 -6.14 23.08 5.80
N LYS A 211 -5.55 23.97 6.60
CA LYS A 211 -6.12 24.40 7.89
C LYS A 211 -7.49 25.03 7.70
N TRP A 212 -7.65 25.89 6.69
CA TRP A 212 -8.94 26.52 6.36
C TRP A 212 -10.04 25.48 6.07
N ILE A 213 -9.77 24.42 5.29
CA ILE A 213 -10.74 23.34 5.06
C ILE A 213 -11.09 22.66 6.39
N LEU A 214 -10.09 22.27 7.19
CA LEU A 214 -10.28 21.51 8.43
C LEU A 214 -10.97 22.29 9.55
N GLN A 215 -10.87 23.61 9.51
CA GLN A 215 -11.41 24.54 10.50
C GLN A 215 -12.64 25.29 10.02
N ASN A 216 -13.13 24.99 8.82
CA ASN A 216 -14.27 25.70 8.25
C ASN A 216 -15.51 25.55 9.15
N ASN A 217 -16.27 26.65 9.29
CA ASN A 217 -17.52 26.67 10.05
C ASN A 217 -18.60 25.81 9.38
N GLU A 218 -18.56 25.70 8.05
CA GLU A 218 -19.46 24.85 7.31
C GLU A 218 -19.08 23.37 7.49
N LYS A 219 -20.01 22.59 8.04
CA LYS A 219 -19.81 21.16 8.32
C LYS A 219 -19.46 20.37 7.06
N THR A 220 -20.05 20.72 5.92
CA THR A 220 -19.77 20.05 4.64
C THR A 220 -18.32 20.25 4.23
N THR A 221 -17.84 21.49 4.13
CA THR A 221 -16.43 21.81 3.86
C THR A 221 -15.49 21.10 4.82
N LYS A 222 -15.77 21.16 6.13
CA LYS A 222 -14.92 20.53 7.15
C LYS A 222 -14.86 19.01 7.04
N TRP A 223 -16.02 18.34 6.98
CA TRP A 223 -16.07 16.88 7.09
C TRP A 223 -15.97 16.19 5.73
N VAL A 224 -16.73 16.65 4.74
CA VAL A 224 -16.84 16.02 3.42
C VAL A 224 -15.64 16.37 2.55
N PHE A 225 -15.11 17.59 2.64
CA PHE A 225 -13.97 18.03 1.83
C PHE A 225 -12.63 18.01 2.58
N GLY A 226 -12.67 17.96 3.91
CA GLY A 226 -11.49 17.89 4.77
C GLY A 226 -11.29 16.52 5.41
N ILE A 227 -11.88 16.34 6.60
CA ILE A 227 -11.51 15.27 7.54
C ILE A 227 -11.69 13.87 6.95
N VAL A 228 -12.87 13.55 6.39
CA VAL A 228 -13.19 12.17 5.94
C VAL A 228 -12.30 11.73 4.77
N PRO A 229 -12.16 12.50 3.67
CA PRO A 229 -11.27 12.13 2.58
C PRO A 229 -9.81 12.05 3.00
N LEU A 230 -9.31 12.98 3.82
CA LEU A 230 -7.92 12.97 4.26
C LEU A 230 -7.63 11.77 5.18
N ALA A 231 -8.51 11.46 6.12
CA ALA A 231 -8.37 10.26 6.96
C ALA A 231 -8.41 8.97 6.13
N THR A 232 -9.30 8.92 5.13
CA THR A 232 -9.39 7.79 4.18
C THR A 232 -8.11 7.67 3.36
N LEU A 233 -7.55 8.78 2.88
CA LEU A 233 -6.31 8.80 2.11
C LEU A 233 -5.11 8.37 2.95
N ILE A 234 -4.99 8.85 4.20
CA ILE A 234 -3.91 8.48 5.13
C ILE A 234 -3.94 6.96 5.37
N THR A 235 -5.09 6.43 5.78
CA THR A 235 -5.24 5.01 6.13
C THR A 235 -5.05 4.09 4.91
N SER A 236 -5.85 4.31 3.86
CA SER A 236 -5.81 3.47 2.65
C SER A 236 -4.50 3.62 1.88
N GLY A 237 -3.95 4.83 1.78
CA GLY A 237 -2.70 5.13 1.11
C GLY A 237 -1.50 4.50 1.80
N THR A 238 -1.38 4.72 3.11
CA THR A 238 -0.29 4.15 3.92
C THR A 238 -0.31 2.64 3.88
N TYR A 239 -1.49 2.03 4.07
CA TYR A 239 -1.64 0.59 3.93
C TYR A 239 -1.27 0.11 2.52
N HIS A 240 -1.87 0.66 1.46
CA HIS A 240 -1.66 0.17 0.10
C HIS A 240 -0.20 0.29 -0.35
N ILE A 241 0.46 1.41 -0.05
CA ILE A 241 1.85 1.66 -0.44
C ILE A 241 2.78 0.74 0.34
N LEU A 242 2.73 0.73 1.67
CA LEU A 242 3.67 -0.05 2.48
C LEU A 242 3.41 -1.57 2.37
N ALA A 243 2.15 -1.99 2.30
CA ALA A 243 1.81 -3.38 2.03
C ALA A 243 2.26 -3.82 0.64
N GLY A 244 2.10 -2.93 -0.35
CA GLY A 244 2.59 -3.11 -1.72
C GLY A 244 4.11 -3.23 -1.76
N SER A 245 4.83 -2.38 -1.03
CA SER A 245 6.30 -2.43 -0.89
C SER A 245 6.78 -3.74 -0.26
N CYS A 246 6.09 -4.21 0.78
CA CYS A 246 6.37 -5.51 1.39
C CYS A 246 6.25 -6.67 0.38
N GLN A 247 5.22 -6.63 -0.47
CA GLN A 247 5.02 -7.61 -1.57
C GLN A 247 6.05 -7.44 -2.68
N TYR A 248 6.35 -6.19 -3.05
CA TYR A 248 7.31 -5.84 -4.11
C TYR A 248 8.71 -6.38 -3.80
N LEU A 249 9.14 -6.23 -2.55
CA LEU A 249 10.42 -6.71 -2.03
C LEU A 249 10.40 -8.22 -1.70
N ASN A 250 9.26 -8.89 -1.88
CA ASN A 250 9.08 -10.32 -1.67
C ASN A 250 9.46 -10.77 -0.24
N PHE A 251 9.11 -9.98 0.79
CA PHE A 251 9.34 -10.38 2.17
C PHE A 251 8.36 -11.47 2.59
N LYS A 252 8.89 -12.69 2.77
CA LYS A 252 8.10 -13.87 3.12
C LYS A 252 8.04 -14.14 4.63
N SER A 253 9.04 -13.72 5.39
CA SER A 253 9.09 -13.98 6.83
C SER A 253 8.00 -13.22 7.59
N LEU A 254 7.40 -13.90 8.57
CA LEU A 254 6.38 -13.31 9.44
C LEU A 254 6.95 -12.14 10.26
N SER A 255 8.20 -12.26 10.72
CA SER A 255 8.89 -11.20 11.46
C SER A 255 9.04 -9.92 10.65
N SER A 256 9.41 -10.01 9.36
CA SER A 256 9.50 -8.83 8.49
C SER A 256 8.12 -8.24 8.21
N ARG A 257 7.11 -9.08 7.92
CA ARG A 257 5.73 -8.60 7.73
C ARG A 257 5.19 -7.89 8.96
N ARG A 258 5.53 -8.36 10.16
CA ARG A 258 5.20 -7.67 11.41
C ARG A 258 5.79 -6.26 11.46
N LYS A 259 7.10 -6.11 11.18
CA LYS A 259 7.74 -4.78 11.12
C LYS A 259 7.05 -3.83 10.12
N TRP A 260 6.62 -4.34 8.96
CA TRP A 260 5.85 -3.55 8.00
C TRP A 260 4.46 -3.17 8.52
N SER A 261 3.78 -4.05 9.25
CA SER A 261 2.51 -3.75 9.91
C SER A 261 2.66 -2.70 11.01
N ASP A 262 3.72 -2.80 11.82
CA ASP A 262 4.03 -1.82 12.85
C ASP A 262 4.31 -0.45 12.21
N LEU A 263 5.08 -0.43 11.11
CA LEU A 263 5.33 0.79 10.34
C LEU A 263 4.05 1.41 9.77
N ILE A 264 3.15 0.60 9.20
CA ILE A 264 1.83 1.07 8.73
C ILE A 264 1.05 1.71 9.88
N THR A 265 1.05 1.06 11.04
CA THR A 265 0.31 1.53 12.22
C THR A 265 0.88 2.85 12.71
N ILE A 266 2.20 2.94 12.87
CA ILE A 266 2.90 4.16 13.28
C ILE A 266 2.59 5.30 12.29
N MET A 267 2.79 5.09 11.00
CA MET A 267 2.53 6.10 9.97
C MET A 267 1.07 6.56 9.95
N THR A 268 0.12 5.64 10.14
CA THR A 268 -1.31 5.97 10.22
C THR A 268 -1.63 6.79 11.46
N VAL A 269 -1.05 6.45 12.62
CA VAL A 269 -1.20 7.22 13.86
C VAL A 269 -0.62 8.62 13.70
N PHE A 270 0.59 8.75 13.14
CA PHE A 270 1.18 10.06 12.84
C PHE A 270 0.31 10.88 11.89
N GLY A 271 -0.24 10.27 10.82
CA GLY A 271 -1.18 10.95 9.93
C GLY A 271 -2.46 11.40 10.64
N GLY A 272 -3.02 10.56 11.52
CA GLY A 272 -4.20 10.91 12.33
C GLY A 272 -3.92 12.05 13.31
N VAL A 273 -2.80 11.99 14.04
CA VAL A 273 -2.35 13.06 14.95
C VAL A 273 -2.12 14.35 14.18
N SER A 274 -1.46 14.29 13.02
CA SER A 274 -1.26 15.43 12.13
C SER A 274 -2.58 16.08 11.74
N LEU A 275 -3.57 15.28 11.29
CA LEU A 275 -4.89 15.77 10.91
C LEU A 275 -5.61 16.47 12.08
N ILE A 276 -5.58 15.86 13.28
CA ILE A 276 -6.15 16.46 14.49
C ILE A 276 -5.45 17.76 14.82
N ARG A 277 -4.11 17.77 14.87
CA ARG A 277 -3.33 18.96 15.22
C ARG A 277 -3.52 20.09 14.22
N LEU A 278 -3.58 19.81 12.92
CA LEU A 278 -3.90 20.79 11.90
C LEU A 278 -5.32 21.33 12.06
N SER A 279 -6.28 20.50 12.47
CA SER A 279 -7.66 20.94 12.69
C SER A 279 -7.84 21.84 13.93
N THR A 280 -6.87 21.85 14.85
CA THR A 280 -6.92 22.66 16.08
C THR A 280 -5.81 23.72 16.17
N ALA A 281 -4.89 23.76 15.21
CA ALA A 281 -3.76 24.68 15.19
C ALA A 281 -4.21 26.14 15.09
N THR A 282 -3.47 27.04 15.71
CA THR A 282 -3.73 28.47 15.59
C THR A 282 -3.59 28.88 14.13
N SER A 283 -4.64 29.50 13.63
CA SER A 283 -4.82 29.70 12.22
C SER A 283 -4.51 31.15 11.87
N ASP A 284 -3.31 31.39 11.37
CA ASP A 284 -3.04 32.60 10.58
C ASP A 284 -3.73 32.40 9.23
N ILE A 285 -5.07 32.54 9.19
CA ILE A 285 -5.89 32.33 7.99
C ILE A 285 -5.77 33.54 7.05
N PHE A 286 -4.54 33.87 6.67
CA PHE A 286 -4.32 34.76 5.54
C PHE A 286 -4.86 34.07 4.27
N GLY A 287 -5.80 34.72 3.58
CA GLY A 287 -6.35 34.22 2.30
C GLY A 287 -7.70 33.48 2.32
N SER A 288 -8.38 33.35 3.48
CA SER A 288 -9.70 32.66 3.58
C SER A 288 -10.75 33.08 2.55
N ARG A 289 -10.84 34.38 2.25
CA ARG A 289 -11.80 34.90 1.25
C ARG A 289 -11.52 34.38 -0.15
N ASN A 290 -10.25 34.14 -0.48
CA ASN A 290 -9.83 33.63 -1.79
C ASN A 290 -10.12 32.13 -1.91
N TYR A 291 -10.05 31.36 -0.82
CA TYR A 291 -10.27 29.91 -0.87
C TYR A 291 -11.71 29.50 -1.22
N ASN A 292 -12.71 30.35 -0.89
CA ASN A 292 -14.08 30.13 -1.35
C ASN A 292 -14.21 30.16 -2.89
N ALA A 293 -13.30 30.85 -3.59
CA ALA A 293 -13.29 30.87 -5.05
C ALA A 293 -12.96 29.48 -5.62
N ILE A 294 -12.18 28.66 -4.91
CA ILE A 294 -11.83 27.29 -5.32
C ILE A 294 -13.09 26.41 -5.38
N PHE A 295 -13.90 26.44 -4.33
CA PHE A 295 -15.15 25.67 -4.27
C PHE A 295 -16.20 26.20 -5.23
N SER A 296 -16.22 27.51 -5.46
CA SER A 296 -17.07 28.14 -6.47
C SER A 296 -16.68 27.70 -7.88
N ALA A 297 -15.39 27.67 -8.21
CA ALA A 297 -14.87 27.21 -9.51
C ALA A 297 -15.17 25.72 -9.77
N LEU A 298 -15.21 24.92 -8.70
CA LEU A 298 -15.58 23.50 -8.77
C LEU A 298 -17.10 23.25 -8.75
N HIS A 299 -17.93 24.29 -8.62
CA HIS A 299 -19.39 24.18 -8.46
C HIS A 299 -19.80 23.31 -7.25
N LEU A 300 -19.06 23.41 -6.15
CA LEU A 300 -19.26 22.61 -4.91
C LEU A 300 -19.92 23.41 -3.77
N LYS A 301 -20.79 24.37 -4.08
CA LYS A 301 -21.56 25.14 -3.08
C LYS A 301 -22.84 24.44 -2.66
#